data_AF-A0AAI9PBM9-F1
#
_entry.id   AF-A0AAI9PBM9-F1
#
_cell.length_a   1.000
_cell.length_b   1.000
_cell.length_c   1.000
_cell.angle_alpha   90.00
_cell.angle_beta   90.00
_cell.angle_gamma   90.00
#
_symmetry.space_group_name_H-M   'P 1'
#
loop_
_entity.id
_entity.type
_entity.pdbx_description
1 polymer ?
#
loop_
_entity_poly.entity_id
_entity_poly.type
_entity_poly.pdbx_seq_one_letter_code
_entity_poly.pdbx_strand_id
1 'polypeptide(L)'
;MTYAPEDYFPVAPEFERHGEWVPLIHDWCGGYLGGLELAPWPALPAPEAAALAMISEPLEKMPTSLEALSNEHLQEQATKARFAARILHAHFLAQRSERPARSQPVEAPIKIGRNEPCPCGSGKKYKQCCLH
;
A
#
# COMPACT_ATOMS: atom_id res chain seq x y z
N MET A 1 4.74 -5.27 -16.94
CA MET A 1 3.33 -5.34 -16.48
C MET A 1 2.89 -3.91 -16.20
N THR A 2 1.96 -3.37 -16.98
CA THR A 2 1.31 -2.09 -16.68
C THR A 2 0.16 -2.39 -15.74
N TYR A 3 0.23 -1.91 -14.50
CA TYR A 3 -0.86 -2.05 -13.53
C TYR A 3 -1.97 -1.08 -13.89
N ALA A 4 -3.17 -1.60 -14.17
CA ALA A 4 -4.34 -0.78 -14.39
C ALA A 4 -5.00 -0.42 -13.03
N PRO A 5 -5.74 0.69 -12.93
CA PRO A 5 -6.47 1.05 -11.71
C PRO A 5 -7.39 -0.07 -11.21
N GLU A 6 -7.95 -0.84 -12.14
CA GLU A 6 -8.84 -1.97 -11.87
C GLU A 6 -8.16 -3.18 -11.23
N ASP A 7 -6.83 -3.26 -11.29
CA ASP A 7 -6.05 -4.32 -10.64
C ASP A 7 -5.84 -4.03 -9.15
N TYR A 8 -6.16 -2.81 -8.68
CA TYR A 8 -6.08 -2.47 -7.27
C TYR A 8 -7.24 -3.07 -6.48
N PHE A 9 -6.90 -3.92 -5.52
CA PHE A 9 -7.85 -4.58 -4.62
C PHE A 9 -7.36 -4.42 -3.17
N PRO A 10 -8.00 -3.56 -2.37
CA PRO A 10 -7.62 -3.43 -0.97
C PRO A 10 -8.07 -4.67 -0.19
N VAL A 11 -7.09 -5.33 0.41
CA VAL A 11 -7.28 -6.55 1.19
C VAL A 11 -7.43 -6.18 2.66
N ALA A 12 -8.61 -6.46 3.21
CA ALA A 12 -8.85 -6.41 4.64
C ALA A 12 -8.66 -7.82 5.22
N PRO A 13 -8.17 -7.95 6.48
CA PRO A 13 -8.14 -9.24 7.14
C PRO A 13 -9.56 -9.78 7.31
N GLU A 14 -9.74 -11.09 7.22
CA GLU A 14 -11.04 -11.75 7.38
C GLU A 14 -11.07 -12.54 8.68
N PHE A 15 -12.24 -12.66 9.28
CA PHE A 15 -12.47 -13.46 10.49
C PHE A 15 -13.77 -14.24 10.38
N GLU A 16 -13.81 -15.38 11.05
CA GLU A 16 -15.01 -16.21 11.11
C GLU A 16 -15.98 -15.69 12.18
N ARG A 17 -17.23 -15.45 11.79
CA ARG A 17 -18.33 -15.08 12.68
C ARG A 17 -19.61 -15.78 12.27
N HIS A 18 -20.20 -16.52 13.21
CA HIS A 18 -21.43 -17.30 12.99
C HIS A 18 -21.34 -18.26 11.78
N GLY A 19 -20.16 -18.82 11.51
CA GLY A 19 -19.92 -19.73 10.39
C GLY A 19 -19.70 -19.05 9.02
N GLU A 20 -19.61 -17.72 8.99
CA GLU A 20 -19.31 -16.94 7.78
C GLU A 20 -17.99 -16.18 7.94
N TRP A 21 -17.19 -16.14 6.88
CA TRP A 21 -15.98 -15.32 6.83
C TRP A 21 -16.33 -13.92 6.38
N VAL A 22 -16.05 -12.94 7.23
CA VAL A 22 -16.35 -11.53 6.99
C VAL A 22 -15.09 -10.67 7.06
N PRO A 23 -14.97 -9.63 6.22
CA PRO A 23 -13.83 -8.72 6.24
C PRO A 23 -13.89 -7.76 7.44
N LEU A 24 -12.76 -7.59 8.13
CA LEU A 24 -12.50 -6.53 9.10
C LEU A 24 -12.16 -5.24 8.36
N ILE A 25 -13.13 -4.70 7.61
CA ILE A 25 -12.88 -3.48 6.83
C ILE A 25 -12.56 -2.28 7.72
N HIS A 26 -13.07 -2.25 8.96
CA HIS A 26 -12.80 -1.17 9.89
C HIS A 26 -11.30 -1.01 10.22
N ASP A 27 -10.59 -2.12 10.46
CA ASP A 27 -9.14 -2.11 10.70
C ASP A 27 -8.39 -1.60 9.48
N TRP A 28 -8.82 -2.01 8.29
CA TRP A 28 -8.26 -1.53 7.05
C TRP A 28 -8.49 -0.03 6.86
N CYS A 29 -9.71 0.47 7.10
CA CYS A 29 -10.03 1.89 7.03
C CYS A 29 -9.23 2.71 8.05
N GLY A 30 -9.11 2.22 9.29
CA GLY A 30 -8.31 2.85 10.35
C GLY A 30 -6.84 2.98 9.96
N GLY A 31 -6.24 1.90 9.44
CA GLY A 31 -4.87 1.94 8.92
C GLY A 31 -4.71 2.89 7.74
N TYR A 32 -5.69 2.93 6.83
CA TYR A 32 -5.67 3.83 5.67
C TYR A 32 -5.66 5.30 6.08
N LEU A 33 -6.55 5.70 6.99
CA LEU A 33 -6.62 7.07 7.50
C LEU A 33 -5.42 7.42 8.39
N GLY A 34 -4.92 6.48 9.20
CA GLY A 34 -3.68 6.68 9.94
C GLY A 34 -2.48 6.97 9.02
N GLY A 35 -2.46 6.39 7.82
CA GLY A 35 -1.49 6.75 6.78
C GLY A 35 -1.59 8.21 6.33
N LEU A 36 -2.79 8.78 6.29
CA LEU A 36 -3.01 10.20 5.97
C LEU A 36 -2.58 11.13 7.10
N GLU A 37 -2.69 10.69 8.35
CA GLU A 37 -2.18 11.47 9.48
C GLU A 37 -0.65 11.60 9.42
N LEU A 38 0.05 10.55 8.98
CA LEU A 38 1.50 10.57 8.81
C LEU A 38 1.96 11.43 7.63
N ALA A 39 1.16 11.47 6.55
CA ALA A 39 1.47 12.22 5.35
C ALA A 39 0.18 12.80 4.74
N PRO A 40 -0.26 13.99 5.21
CA PRO A 40 -1.51 14.58 4.76
C PRO A 40 -1.52 14.86 3.27
N TRP A 41 -2.61 14.50 2.61
CA TRP A 41 -2.82 14.83 1.21
C TRP A 41 -3.22 16.29 1.03
N PRO A 42 -2.90 16.89 -0.14
CA PRO A 42 -3.51 18.15 -0.53
C PRO A 42 -5.03 17.99 -0.71
N ALA A 43 -5.73 19.12 -0.84
CA ALA A 43 -7.16 19.12 -1.09
C ALA A 43 -7.51 18.27 -2.33
N LEU A 44 -8.42 17.32 -2.14
CA LEU A 44 -8.88 16.41 -3.18
C LEU A 44 -10.01 17.03 -4.01
N PRO A 45 -10.12 16.69 -5.30
CA PRO A 45 -11.31 17.01 -6.09
C PRO A 45 -12.55 16.26 -5.58
N ALA A 46 -13.73 16.63 -6.09
CA ALA A 46 -15.01 16.15 -5.56
C ALA A 46 -15.19 14.61 -5.53
N PRO A 47 -14.91 13.83 -6.60
CA PRO A 47 -15.13 12.37 -6.53
C PRO A 47 -14.16 11.68 -5.56
N GLU A 48 -12.92 12.17 -5.45
CA GLU A 48 -11.92 11.64 -4.52
C GLU A 48 -12.23 12.05 -3.07
N ALA A 49 -12.69 13.27 -2.83
CA ALA A 49 -13.12 13.71 -1.50
C ALA A 49 -14.31 12.88 -1.00
N ALA A 50 -15.29 12.60 -1.87
CA ALA A 50 -16.41 11.72 -1.56
C ALA A 50 -15.94 10.28 -1.28
N ALA A 51 -15.00 9.76 -2.07
CA ALA A 51 -14.40 8.45 -1.83
C ALA A 51 -13.68 8.40 -0.46
N LEU A 52 -12.93 9.43 -0.10
CA LEU A 52 -12.28 9.49 1.21
C LEU A 52 -13.30 9.48 2.36
N ALA A 53 -14.41 10.20 2.23
CA ALA A 53 -15.50 10.18 3.21
C ALA A 53 -16.15 8.79 3.32
N MET A 54 -16.28 8.04 2.22
CA MET A 54 -16.76 6.65 2.28
C MET A 54 -15.80 5.71 3.03
N ILE A 55 -14.49 6.02 3.05
CA ILE A 55 -13.51 5.27 3.84
C ILE A 55 -13.55 5.65 5.32
N SER A 56 -13.89 6.91 5.66
CA SER A 56 -14.01 7.36 7.06
C SER A 56 -15.33 6.95 7.72
N GLU A 57 -16.40 6.80 6.94
CA GLU A 57 -17.74 6.49 7.43
C GLU A 57 -17.81 5.31 8.42
N PRO A 58 -17.16 4.15 8.16
CA PRO A 58 -17.18 3.02 9.09
C PRO A 58 -16.67 3.35 10.49
N LEU A 59 -15.76 4.32 10.63
CA LEU A 59 -15.18 4.71 11.92
C LEU A 59 -16.04 5.77 12.64
N GLU A 60 -16.71 6.65 11.87
CA GLU A 60 -17.53 7.73 12.43
C GLU A 60 -18.90 7.24 12.92
N LYS A 61 -19.52 6.30 12.19
CA LYS A 61 -20.88 5.83 12.45
C LYS A 61 -20.93 4.48 13.17
N MET A 62 -19.82 4.08 13.76
CA MET A 62 -19.66 2.74 14.30
C MET A 62 -20.49 2.54 15.57
N PRO A 63 -21.27 1.46 15.70
CA PRO A 63 -21.80 1.07 16.99
C PRO A 63 -20.66 0.68 17.93
N THR A 64 -20.88 0.81 19.23
CA THR A 64 -19.89 0.54 20.29
C THR A 64 -19.40 -0.92 20.32
N SER A 65 -20.02 -1.82 19.56
CA SER A 65 -19.63 -3.22 19.43
C SER A 65 -19.80 -3.74 18.00
N LEU A 66 -18.75 -4.39 17.48
CA LEU A 66 -18.76 -5.14 16.21
C LEU A 66 -19.81 -6.26 16.20
N GLU A 67 -20.14 -6.82 17.37
CA GLU A 67 -21.14 -7.88 17.50
C GLU A 67 -22.57 -7.39 17.23
N ALA A 68 -22.80 -6.07 17.26
CA ALA A 68 -24.09 -5.47 16.96
C ALA A 68 -24.34 -5.30 15.45
N LEU A 69 -23.29 -5.41 14.62
CA LEU A 69 -23.42 -5.28 13.17
C LEU A 69 -23.82 -6.62 12.54
N SER A 70 -24.66 -6.61 11.52
CA SER A 70 -24.92 -7.83 10.73
C SER A 70 -23.72 -8.16 9.84
N ASN A 71 -23.54 -9.43 9.48
CA ASN A 71 -22.50 -9.84 8.52
C ASN A 71 -22.71 -9.17 7.16
N GLU A 72 -23.97 -9.00 6.73
CA GLU A 72 -24.34 -8.26 5.52
C GLU A 72 -23.85 -6.81 5.56
N HIS A 73 -24.01 -6.11 6.70
CA HIS A 73 -23.53 -4.75 6.86
C HIS A 73 -22.00 -4.67 6.74
N LEU A 74 -21.27 -5.63 7.34
CA LEU A 74 -19.81 -5.69 7.23
C LEU A 74 -19.35 -5.88 5.78
N GLN A 75 -20.04 -6.75 5.02
CA GLN A 75 -19.77 -6.97 3.60
C GLN A 75 -20.10 -5.73 2.75
N GLU A 76 -21.20 -5.03 3.05
CA GLU A 76 -21.58 -3.80 2.37
C GLU A 76 -20.53 -2.69 2.58
N GLN A 77 -20.11 -2.48 3.84
CA GLN A 77 -19.05 -1.52 4.17
C GLN A 77 -17.73 -1.87 3.48
N ALA A 78 -17.37 -3.16 3.44
CA ALA A 78 -16.20 -3.63 2.71
C ALA A 78 -16.27 -3.30 1.22
N THR A 79 -17.43 -3.49 0.61
CA THR A 79 -17.65 -3.19 -0.81
C THR A 79 -17.51 -1.69 -1.09
N LYS A 80 -18.12 -0.84 -0.24
CA LYS A 80 -18.01 0.62 -0.33
C LYS A 80 -16.58 1.11 -0.19
N ALA A 81 -15.86 0.66 0.84
CA ALA A 81 -14.47 1.04 1.08
C ALA A 81 -13.54 0.57 -0.05
N ARG A 82 -13.74 -0.65 -0.58
CA ARG A 82 -12.99 -1.17 -1.74
C ARG A 82 -13.19 -0.29 -2.97
N PHE A 83 -14.43 0.08 -3.26
CA PHE A 83 -14.76 0.94 -4.39
C PHE A 83 -14.13 2.34 -4.23
N ALA A 84 -14.29 2.94 -3.05
CA ALA A 84 -13.71 4.24 -2.73
C ALA A 84 -12.17 4.26 -2.85
N ALA A 85 -11.50 3.23 -2.30
CA ALA A 85 -10.06 3.12 -2.37
C ALA A 85 -9.54 2.98 -3.82
N ARG A 86 -10.33 2.37 -4.72
CA ARG A 86 -9.99 2.30 -6.16
C ARG A 86 -10.07 3.67 -6.83
N ILE A 87 -11.07 4.49 -6.47
CA ILE A 87 -11.16 5.89 -6.97
C ILE A 87 -9.90 6.66 -6.58
N LEU A 88 -9.53 6.62 -5.29
CA LEU A 88 -8.33 7.28 -4.78
C LEU A 88 -7.05 6.73 -5.44
N HIS A 89 -6.94 5.41 -5.58
CA HIS A 89 -5.81 4.78 -6.25
C HIS A 89 -5.66 5.25 -7.70
N ALA A 90 -6.76 5.31 -8.46
CA ALA A 90 -6.77 5.76 -9.84
C ALA A 90 -6.26 7.21 -9.97
N HIS A 91 -6.76 8.10 -9.10
CA HIS A 91 -6.34 9.51 -9.05
C HIS A 91 -4.82 9.65 -8.87
N PHE A 92 -4.26 8.98 -7.87
CA PHE A 92 -2.82 9.06 -7.58
C PHE A 92 -1.96 8.25 -8.56
N LEU A 93 -2.51 7.23 -9.22
CA LEU A 93 -1.80 6.52 -10.29
C LEU A 93 -1.60 7.43 -11.52
N ALA A 94 -2.63 8.19 -11.91
CA ALA A 94 -2.55 9.15 -13.01
C ALA A 94 -1.45 10.19 -12.77
N GLN A 95 -1.42 10.82 -11.59
CA GLN A 95 -0.39 11.80 -11.24
C GLN A 95 1.03 11.22 -11.19
N ARG A 96 1.18 9.97 -10.74
CA ARG A 96 2.50 9.30 -10.72
C ARG A 96 3.01 8.99 -12.12
N SER A 97 2.10 8.79 -13.07
CA SER A 97 2.43 8.51 -14.47
C SER A 97 2.90 9.76 -15.22
N GLU A 98 2.47 10.94 -14.78
CA GLU A 98 2.89 12.25 -15.32
C GLU A 98 4.22 12.75 -14.75
N ARG A 99 4.68 12.21 -13.61
CA ARG A 99 5.99 12.58 -13.05
C ARG A 99 7.11 11.99 -13.91
N PRO A 100 8.18 12.76 -14.20
CA PRO A 100 9.36 12.20 -14.85
C PRO A 100 9.86 11.00 -14.05
N ALA A 101 10.27 9.94 -14.76
CA ALA A 101 10.70 8.69 -14.17
C ALA A 101 11.67 8.96 -13.01
N ARG A 102 11.37 8.39 -11.83
CA ARG A 102 12.26 8.48 -10.67
C ARG A 102 13.67 8.09 -11.11
N SER A 103 14.67 8.80 -10.60
CA SER A 103 16.07 8.39 -10.76
C SER A 103 16.17 6.92 -10.39
N GLN A 104 16.78 6.12 -11.26
CA GLN A 104 16.98 4.71 -10.99
C GLN A 104 17.68 4.56 -9.63
N PRO A 105 17.31 3.58 -8.80
CA PRO A 105 18.05 3.28 -7.58
C PRO A 105 19.53 3.18 -7.97
N VAL A 106 20.39 3.86 -7.22
CA VAL A 106 21.82 3.72 -7.44
C VAL A 106 22.15 2.25 -7.22
N GLU A 107 22.50 1.54 -8.29
CA GLU A 107 23.02 0.19 -8.18
C GLU A 107 24.28 0.27 -7.34
N ALA A 108 24.24 -0.30 -6.14
CA ALA A 108 25.43 -0.39 -5.33
C ALA A 108 26.46 -1.21 -6.13
N PRO A 109 27.70 -0.71 -6.28
CA PRO A 109 28.73 -1.52 -6.91
C PRO A 109 28.85 -2.83 -6.13
N ILE A 110 29.04 -3.94 -6.86
CA ILE A 110 29.21 -5.27 -6.25
C ILE A 110 30.30 -5.16 -5.17
N LYS A 111 29.91 -5.34 -3.91
CA LYS A 111 30.85 -5.36 -2.79
C LYS A 111 31.65 -6.65 -2.90
N ILE A 112 32.82 -6.55 -3.50
CA ILE A 112 33.76 -7.66 -3.53
C ILE A 112 34.31 -7.91 -2.12
N GLY A 113 34.22 -9.15 -1.65
CA GLY A 113 34.72 -9.53 -0.33
C GLY A 113 36.24 -9.38 -0.27
N ARG A 114 36.79 -8.94 0.88
CA ARG A 114 38.26 -8.81 1.10
C ARG A 114 39.06 -10.04 0.65
N ASN A 115 38.51 -11.23 0.83
CA ASN A 115 39.19 -12.49 0.54
C ASN A 115 38.85 -13.09 -0.84
N GLU A 116 37.93 -12.50 -1.60
CA GLU A 116 37.52 -12.97 -2.92
C GLU A 116 38.64 -12.76 -3.97
N PRO A 117 38.66 -13.52 -5.08
CA PRO A 117 39.57 -13.30 -6.19
C PRO A 117 39.45 -11.87 -6.74
N CYS A 118 40.57 -11.20 -6.96
CA CYS A 118 40.61 -9.82 -7.42
C CYS A 118 40.16 -9.71 -8.89
N PRO A 119 39.25 -8.78 -9.24
CA PRO A 119 38.65 -8.72 -10.57
C PRO A 119 39.59 -8.16 -11.64
N CYS A 120 40.79 -7.70 -11.27
CA CYS A 120 41.83 -7.26 -12.20
C CYS A 120 42.58 -8.41 -12.90
N GLY A 121 42.24 -9.67 -12.61
CA GLY A 121 42.86 -10.85 -13.24
C GLY A 121 44.22 -11.26 -12.67
N SER A 122 44.65 -10.67 -11.55
CA SER A 122 45.96 -10.98 -10.94
C SER A 122 46.06 -12.36 -10.27
N GLY A 123 44.94 -13.06 -10.10
CA GLY A 123 44.85 -14.32 -9.34
C GLY A 123 44.99 -14.17 -7.82
N LYS A 124 45.17 -12.95 -7.29
CA LYS A 124 45.32 -12.67 -5.85
C LYS A 124 43.97 -12.36 -5.20
N LYS A 125 43.89 -12.49 -3.86
CA LYS A 125 42.72 -12.01 -3.09
C LYS A 125 42.61 -10.49 -3.19
N TYR A 126 41.39 -9.93 -3.21
CA TYR A 126 41.15 -8.49 -3.35
C TYR A 126 41.94 -7.66 -2.33
N LYS A 127 42.00 -8.12 -1.07
CA LYS A 127 42.80 -7.50 0.02
C LYS A 127 44.30 -7.43 -0.24
N GLN A 128 44.84 -8.26 -1.13
CA GLN A 128 46.28 -8.33 -1.43
C GLN A 128 46.59 -7.75 -2.82
N CYS A 129 45.64 -7.07 -3.44
CA CYS A 129 45.79 -6.53 -4.79
C CYS A 129 45.22 -5.12 -4.87
N CYS A 130 43.93 -4.95 -5.20
CA CYS A 130 43.34 -3.65 -5.49
C CYS A 130 42.68 -2.96 -4.28
N LEU A 131 42.77 -3.53 -3.08
CA LEU A 131 42.28 -2.90 -1.84
C LEU A 131 43.33 -1.99 -1.17
N HIS A 132 44.51 -1.82 -1.77
CA HIS A 132 45.60 -1.00 -1.25
C HIS A 132 46.20 -0.12 -2.35
#